data_AF-A0A7H8PL30-F1
#
_entry.id   AF-A0A7H8PL30-F1
#
_cell.length_a   1.000
_cell.length_b   1.000
_cell.length_c   1.000
_cell.angle_alpha   90.00
_cell.angle_beta   90.00
_cell.angle_gamma   90.00
#
_symmetry.space_group_name_H-M   'P 1'
#
loop_
_entity.id
_entity.type
_entity.pdbx_description
1 polymer ?
#
loop_
_entity_poly.entity_id
_entity_poly.type
_entity_poly.pdbx_seq_one_letter_code
_entity_poly.pdbx_strand_id
1 'polypeptide(L)'
;MEKQYLKDWIDSDKKLQDLIVEIESTGKSNNEKAELAFEKLSTLYNIPRMPIDVNEGFEFKSKNPLKEIIDKRSLFEEHTLIKYLSKENEDPRGMVLLATWHLLNDYRVDLWQIAEKEFGGNIPDRCQIGIRGSGIYGEVVFPNKEGKSWSELGCLKNNLLIE
;
A
#
# COMPACT_ATOMS: atom_id res chain seq x y z
N MET A 1 -13.21 2.54 12.21
CA MET A 1 -14.04 1.63 11.39
C MET A 1 -13.19 0.50 10.83
N GLU A 2 -12.09 0.81 10.14
CA GLU A 2 -11.12 -0.18 9.58
C GLU A 2 -10.61 -1.22 10.59
N LYS A 3 -10.30 -0.82 11.84
CA LYS A 3 -9.84 -1.77 12.87
C LYS A 3 -10.82 -2.90 13.15
N GLN A 4 -12.13 -2.65 13.08
CA GLN A 4 -13.13 -3.69 13.30
C GLN A 4 -13.17 -4.65 12.09
N TYR A 5 -13.18 -4.12 10.87
CA TYR A 5 -13.15 -4.95 9.66
C TYR A 5 -11.87 -5.80 9.54
N LEU A 6 -10.73 -5.25 9.94
CA LEU A 6 -9.47 -5.98 9.96
C LEU A 6 -9.52 -7.13 10.97
N LYS A 7 -10.08 -6.89 12.15
CA LYS A 7 -10.30 -7.93 13.16
C LYS A 7 -11.26 -9.01 12.65
N ASP A 8 -12.38 -8.62 12.05
CA ASP A 8 -13.36 -9.57 11.51
C ASP A 8 -12.75 -10.42 10.38
N TRP A 9 -11.88 -9.83 9.54
CA TRP A 9 -11.15 -10.56 8.52
C TRP A 9 -10.17 -11.57 9.13
N ILE A 10 -9.35 -11.14 10.09
CA ILE A 10 -8.43 -12.02 10.83
C ILE A 10 -9.19 -13.16 11.51
N ASP A 11 -10.33 -12.88 12.13
CA ASP A 11 -11.12 -13.87 12.87
C ASP A 11 -11.80 -14.89 11.93
N SER A 12 -12.11 -14.50 10.69
CA SER A 12 -12.83 -15.34 9.72
C SER A 12 -11.95 -16.07 8.70
N ASP A 13 -10.74 -15.59 8.43
CA ASP A 13 -9.83 -16.22 7.47
C ASP A 13 -8.81 -17.12 8.16
N LYS A 14 -9.10 -18.43 8.18
CA LYS A 14 -8.22 -19.43 8.79
C LYS A 14 -6.80 -19.43 8.21
N LYS A 15 -6.64 -19.23 6.89
CA LYS A 15 -5.30 -19.24 6.27
C LYS A 15 -4.48 -18.04 6.73
N LEU A 16 -5.13 -16.89 6.92
CA LEU A 16 -4.51 -15.71 7.51
C LEU A 16 -4.06 -15.98 8.93
N GLN A 17 -4.92 -16.57 9.76
CA GLN A 17 -4.60 -16.89 11.15
C GLN A 17 -3.39 -17.81 11.24
N ASP A 18 -3.38 -18.89 10.46
CA ASP A 18 -2.28 -19.85 10.41
C ASP A 18 -0.97 -19.15 10.01
N LEU A 19 -1.02 -18.26 9.01
CA LEU A 19 0.13 -17.45 8.59
C LEU A 19 0.62 -16.49 9.67
N ILE A 20 -0.29 -15.80 10.37
CA ILE A 20 0.05 -14.88 11.46
C ILE A 20 0.75 -15.65 12.58
N VAL A 21 0.20 -16.81 12.99
CA VAL A 21 0.80 -17.66 14.03
C VAL A 21 2.19 -18.15 13.61
N GLU A 22 2.36 -18.55 12.35
CA GLU A 22 3.64 -18.96 11.80
C GLU A 22 4.68 -17.82 11.92
N ILE A 23 4.35 -16.62 11.45
CA ILE A 23 5.25 -15.46 11.45
C ILE A 23 5.57 -15.02 12.88
N GLU A 24 4.58 -14.98 13.77
CA GLU A 24 4.80 -14.57 15.16
C GLU A 24 5.74 -15.52 15.91
N SER A 25 5.74 -16.80 15.55
CA SER A 25 6.57 -17.84 16.14
C SER A 25 8.05 -17.81 15.70
N THR A 26 8.42 -16.97 14.74
CA THR A 26 9.79 -16.94 14.16
C THR A 26 10.86 -16.33 15.06
N GLY A 27 10.50 -15.69 16.17
CA GLY A 27 11.43 -14.98 17.06
C GLY A 27 12.09 -13.74 16.44
N LYS A 28 11.69 -13.34 15.23
CA LYS A 28 12.22 -12.19 14.49
C LYS A 28 11.68 -10.86 15.01
N SER A 29 12.36 -9.76 14.67
CA SER A 29 11.88 -8.41 14.97
C SER A 29 10.57 -8.08 14.24
N ASN A 30 9.85 -7.06 14.70
CA ASN A 30 8.59 -6.65 14.07
C ASN A 30 8.77 -6.24 12.60
N ASN A 31 9.89 -5.59 12.24
CA ASN A 31 10.19 -5.23 10.85
C ASN A 31 10.41 -6.46 9.99
N GLU A 32 11.21 -7.42 10.47
CA GLU A 32 11.44 -8.68 9.73
C GLU A 32 10.16 -9.51 9.59
N LYS A 33 9.31 -9.52 10.63
CA LYS A 33 7.99 -10.15 10.58
C LYS A 33 7.08 -9.47 9.56
N ALA A 34 7.13 -8.14 9.48
CA ALA A 34 6.36 -7.38 8.50
C ALA A 34 6.83 -7.64 7.06
N GLU A 35 8.14 -7.73 6.81
CA GLU A 35 8.69 -8.15 5.50
C GLU A 35 8.23 -9.56 5.13
N LEU A 36 8.29 -10.52 6.06
CA LEU A 36 7.76 -11.86 5.81
C LEU A 36 6.27 -11.85 5.51
N ALA A 37 5.49 -11.08 6.26
CA ALA A 37 4.06 -10.93 6.02
C ALA A 37 3.82 -10.32 4.63
N PHE A 38 4.57 -9.30 4.26
CA PHE A 38 4.47 -8.60 2.98
C PHE A 38 4.67 -9.57 1.80
N GLU A 39 5.72 -10.40 1.86
CA GLU A 39 5.97 -11.40 0.83
C GLU A 39 4.91 -12.50 0.80
N LYS A 40 4.58 -13.06 1.97
CA LYS A 40 3.70 -14.23 2.08
C LYS A 40 2.25 -13.89 1.79
N LEU A 41 1.75 -12.73 2.22
CA LEU A 41 0.38 -12.28 1.95
C LEU A 41 0.16 -12.04 0.46
N SER A 42 1.15 -11.43 -0.22
CA SER A 42 1.10 -11.25 -1.67
C SER A 42 0.91 -12.59 -2.40
N THR A 43 1.63 -13.62 -1.99
CA THR A 43 1.50 -14.96 -2.56
C THR A 43 0.19 -15.64 -2.13
N LEU A 44 -0.17 -15.59 -0.85
CA LEU A 44 -1.34 -16.26 -0.29
C LEU A 44 -2.65 -15.81 -0.96
N TYR A 45 -2.75 -14.51 -1.21
CA TYR A 45 -3.94 -13.88 -1.77
C TYR A 45 -3.83 -13.58 -3.26
N ASN A 46 -2.69 -13.91 -3.87
CA ASN A 46 -2.39 -13.57 -5.26
C ASN A 46 -2.71 -12.09 -5.53
N ILE A 47 -1.99 -11.19 -4.87
CA ILE A 47 -2.06 -9.74 -5.09
C ILE A 47 -0.71 -9.22 -5.58
N PRO A 48 -0.68 -8.23 -6.50
CA PRO A 48 0.55 -7.70 -7.07
C PRO A 48 1.44 -7.13 -5.96
N ARG A 49 2.67 -7.61 -5.85
CA ARG A 49 3.58 -7.22 -4.77
C ARG A 49 4.16 -5.85 -5.02
N MET A 50 4.73 -5.65 -6.20
CA MET A 50 5.40 -4.44 -6.65
C MET A 50 4.62 -3.77 -7.79
N PRO A 51 4.85 -2.48 -8.09
CA PRO A 51 4.13 -1.78 -9.16
C PRO A 51 4.27 -2.45 -10.53
N ILE A 52 5.43 -3.06 -10.82
CA ILE A 52 5.66 -3.79 -12.07
C ILE A 52 4.83 -5.08 -12.19
N ASP A 53 4.35 -5.63 -11.08
CA ASP A 53 3.51 -6.82 -11.07
C ASP A 53 2.04 -6.50 -11.40
N VAL A 54 1.69 -5.21 -11.43
CA VAL A 54 0.35 -4.74 -11.80
C VAL A 54 0.20 -4.84 -13.32
N ASN A 55 -0.16 -6.02 -13.80
CA ASN A 55 -0.45 -6.26 -15.20
C ASN A 55 -1.88 -5.82 -15.57
N GLU A 56 -2.07 -5.36 -16.80
CA GLU A 56 -3.38 -4.99 -17.35
C GLU A 56 -4.43 -6.13 -17.23
N GLY A 57 -3.97 -7.39 -17.29
CA GLY A 57 -4.81 -8.60 -17.15
C GLY A 57 -5.04 -9.14 -15.73
N PHE A 58 -4.61 -8.44 -14.68
CA PHE A 58 -4.90 -8.85 -13.29
C PHE A 58 -6.33 -8.47 -12.92
N GLU A 59 -7.29 -9.37 -13.13
CA GLU A 59 -8.68 -9.17 -12.71
C GLU A 59 -8.79 -9.39 -11.20
N PHE A 60 -8.82 -8.29 -10.43
CA PHE A 60 -9.53 -8.36 -9.16
C PHE A 60 -10.97 -8.70 -9.50
N LYS A 61 -11.59 -9.68 -8.81
CA LYS A 61 -13.05 -9.87 -8.90
C LYS A 61 -13.73 -8.67 -8.22
N SER A 62 -13.68 -7.51 -8.87
CA SER A 62 -14.34 -6.31 -8.36
C SER A 62 -15.84 -6.54 -8.48
N LYS A 63 -16.58 -6.12 -7.45
CA LYS A 63 -18.04 -6.02 -7.56
C LYS A 63 -18.47 -4.84 -8.45
N ASN A 64 -17.53 -4.02 -8.92
CA ASN A 64 -17.76 -2.85 -9.76
C ASN A 64 -16.76 -2.79 -10.95
N PRO A 65 -17.17 -3.22 -12.15
CA PRO A 65 -16.29 -3.31 -13.32
C PRO A 65 -15.78 -1.96 -13.85
N LEU A 66 -16.40 -0.82 -13.48
CA LEU A 66 -15.91 0.51 -13.87
C LEU A 66 -14.69 0.97 -13.05
N LYS A 67 -14.47 0.38 -11.88
CA LYS A 67 -13.34 0.72 -10.99
C LYS A 67 -12.08 -0.13 -11.27
N GLU A 68 -12.22 -1.21 -12.04
CA GLU A 68 -11.14 -2.16 -12.37
C GLU A 68 -10.02 -1.56 -13.23
N ILE A 69 -10.30 -0.51 -14.02
CA ILE A 69 -9.36 -0.02 -15.04
C ILE A 69 -8.48 1.14 -14.51
N ILE A 70 -8.89 1.86 -13.46
CA ILE A 70 -8.34 3.20 -13.18
C ILE A 70 -7.40 3.25 -11.96
N ASP A 71 -7.45 2.30 -11.01
CA ASP A 71 -6.64 2.41 -9.77
C ASP A 71 -6.15 1.04 -9.23
N LYS A 72 -5.53 0.24 -10.11
CA LYS A 72 -4.81 -0.96 -9.68
C LYS A 72 -3.49 -0.54 -9.01
N ARG A 73 -3.37 -0.85 -7.72
CA ARG A 73 -2.15 -0.62 -6.92
C ARG A 73 -1.54 -1.93 -6.48
N SER A 74 -0.23 -1.89 -6.31
CA SER A 74 0.51 -2.99 -5.69
C SER A 74 0.44 -2.91 -4.17
N LEU A 75 0.72 -4.03 -3.49
CA LEU A 75 0.85 -4.07 -2.03
C LEU A 75 1.91 -3.09 -1.56
N PHE A 76 3.03 -2.99 -2.28
CA PHE A 76 4.09 -2.01 -2.04
C PHE A 76 3.58 -0.58 -2.02
N GLU A 77 2.85 -0.19 -3.08
CA GLU A 77 2.33 1.15 -3.23
C GLU A 77 1.33 1.50 -2.12
N GLU A 78 0.33 0.64 -1.92
CA GLU A 78 -0.71 0.88 -0.92
C GLU A 78 -0.15 0.91 0.51
N HIS A 79 0.78 0.00 0.83
CA HIS A 79 1.49 0.00 2.11
C HIS A 79 2.28 1.30 2.32
N THR A 80 2.97 1.78 1.28
CA THR A 80 3.77 3.01 1.36
C THR A 80 2.90 4.23 1.64
N LEU A 81 1.72 4.30 1.01
CA LEU A 81 0.76 5.38 1.22
C LEU A 81 0.16 5.33 2.64
N ILE A 82 -0.22 4.14 3.13
CA ILE A 82 -0.69 3.94 4.51
C ILE A 82 0.39 4.40 5.49
N LYS A 83 1.62 3.91 5.33
CA LYS A 83 2.76 4.29 6.18
C LYS A 83 3.00 5.78 6.18
N TYR A 84 2.88 6.44 5.03
CA TYR A 84 3.05 7.88 4.94
C TYR A 84 1.96 8.63 5.72
N LEU A 85 0.72 8.13 5.79
CA LEU A 85 -0.36 8.75 6.58
C LEU A 85 -0.29 8.41 8.08
N SER A 86 0.23 7.23 8.43
CA SER A 86 0.38 6.73 9.79
C SER A 86 1.25 7.61 10.69
N LYS A 87 1.11 7.40 12.01
CA LYS A 87 1.97 8.02 13.01
C LYS A 87 3.35 7.38 13.01
N GLU A 88 4.35 8.13 13.45
CA GLU A 88 5.67 7.59 13.72
C GLU A 88 5.59 6.42 14.71
N ASN A 89 6.33 5.34 14.43
CA ASN A 89 6.39 4.11 15.24
C ASN A 89 5.09 3.26 15.26
N GLU A 90 4.16 3.43 14.32
CA GLU A 90 3.11 2.44 14.13
C GLU A 90 3.68 1.05 13.78
N ASP A 91 2.99 0.00 14.22
CA ASP A 91 3.44 -1.37 14.01
C ASP A 91 3.43 -1.71 12.51
N PRO A 92 4.60 -2.01 11.90
CA PRO A 92 4.69 -2.29 10.47
C PRO A 92 3.89 -3.52 10.06
N ARG A 93 3.72 -4.50 10.95
CA ARG A 93 2.91 -5.70 10.67
C ARG A 93 1.45 -5.33 10.45
N GLY A 94 0.94 -4.40 11.26
CA GLY A 94 -0.43 -3.90 11.15
C GLY A 94 -0.66 -3.15 9.84
N MET A 95 0.31 -2.33 9.40
CA MET A 95 0.23 -1.60 8.14
C MET A 95 0.23 -2.54 6.92
N VAL A 96 1.04 -3.61 6.96
CA VAL A 96 1.05 -4.63 5.90
C VAL A 96 -0.31 -5.36 5.81
N LEU A 97 -0.88 -5.73 6.96
CA LEU A 97 -2.21 -6.35 6.99
C LEU A 97 -3.30 -5.41 6.47
N LEU A 98 -3.26 -4.13 6.85
CA LEU A 98 -4.21 -3.13 6.39
C LEU A 98 -4.12 -2.92 4.88
N ALA A 99 -2.89 -2.80 4.33
CA ALA A 99 -2.66 -2.67 2.90
C ALA A 99 -3.20 -3.87 2.12
N THR A 100 -2.98 -5.08 2.64
CA THR A 100 -3.53 -6.31 2.05
C THR A 100 -5.05 -6.30 2.05
N TRP A 101 -5.66 -5.93 3.18
CA TRP A 101 -7.11 -5.83 3.31
C TRP A 101 -7.70 -4.77 2.36
N HIS A 102 -7.04 -3.61 2.20
CA HIS A 102 -7.42 -2.59 1.22
C HIS A 102 -7.52 -3.17 -0.18
N LEU A 103 -6.46 -3.86 -0.63
CA LEU A 103 -6.41 -4.45 -1.96
C LEU A 103 -7.51 -5.49 -2.19
N LEU A 104 -7.73 -6.38 -1.22
CA LEU A 104 -8.75 -7.43 -1.29
C LEU A 104 -10.20 -6.91 -1.31
N ASN A 105 -10.44 -5.73 -0.74
CA ASN A 105 -11.78 -5.18 -0.57
C ASN A 105 -12.05 -3.95 -1.47
N ASP A 106 -11.19 -3.70 -2.46
CA ASP A 106 -11.29 -2.55 -3.37
C ASP A 106 -11.33 -1.20 -2.63
N TYR A 107 -10.64 -1.12 -1.48
CA TYR A 107 -10.33 0.13 -0.79
C TYR A 107 -8.94 0.62 -1.19
N ARG A 108 -8.76 1.94 -1.21
CA ARG A 108 -7.51 2.58 -1.57
C ARG A 108 -7.31 3.80 -0.69
N VAL A 109 -6.06 4.09 -0.33
CA VAL A 109 -5.70 5.39 0.25
C VAL A 109 -6.03 6.48 -0.75
N ASP A 110 -6.71 7.52 -0.27
CA ASP A 110 -7.00 8.71 -1.06
C ASP A 110 -5.72 9.50 -1.29
N LEU A 111 -5.34 9.68 -2.56
CA LEU A 111 -4.14 10.42 -2.94
C LEU A 111 -4.27 11.92 -2.63
N TRP A 112 -5.50 12.45 -2.54
CA TRP A 112 -5.70 13.82 -2.08
C TRP A 112 -5.30 13.98 -0.62
N GLN A 113 -5.58 13.01 0.25
CA GLN A 113 -5.12 13.04 1.66
C GLN A 113 -3.60 13.04 1.77
N ILE A 114 -2.90 12.37 0.84
CA ILE A 114 -1.44 12.37 0.77
C ILE A 114 -0.92 13.76 0.40
N ALA A 115 -1.51 14.39 -0.62
CA ALA A 115 -1.16 15.74 -1.03
C ALA A 115 -1.51 16.78 0.04
N GLU A 116 -2.68 16.69 0.68
CA GLU A 116 -3.08 17.55 1.80
C GLU A 116 -2.14 17.43 2.99
N LYS A 117 -1.68 16.20 3.32
CA LYS A 117 -0.71 15.99 4.41
C LYS A 117 0.62 16.71 4.13
N GLU A 118 1.06 16.75 2.87
CA GLU A 118 2.32 17.40 2.49
C GLU A 118 2.19 18.91 2.29
N PHE A 119 1.17 19.36 1.55
CA PHE A 119 1.03 20.73 1.07
C PHE A 119 -0.03 21.55 1.80
N GLY A 120 -0.83 20.93 2.67
CA GLY A 120 -2.01 21.55 3.27
C GLY A 120 -2.99 22.00 2.18
N GLY A 121 -3.39 23.27 2.23
CA GLY A 121 -4.29 23.87 1.22
C GLY A 121 -3.60 24.38 -0.05
N ASN A 122 -2.28 24.25 -0.19
CA ASN A 122 -1.52 24.78 -1.33
C ASN A 122 -1.05 23.64 -2.27
N ILE A 123 -1.96 22.74 -2.61
CA ILE A 123 -1.65 21.60 -3.49
C ILE A 123 -1.40 22.11 -4.92
N PRO A 124 -0.30 21.72 -5.58
CA PRO A 124 -0.05 22.12 -6.97
C PRO A 124 -1.08 21.56 -7.96
N ASP A 125 -1.49 22.33 -8.97
CA ASP A 125 -2.45 21.94 -10.03
C ASP A 125 -2.09 20.63 -10.75
N ARG A 126 -0.80 20.30 -10.81
CA ARG A 126 -0.27 19.04 -11.38
C ARG A 126 0.61 18.35 -10.33
N CYS A 127 0.03 18.09 -9.17
CA CYS A 127 0.70 17.43 -8.07
C CYS A 127 1.07 15.99 -8.43
N GLN A 128 2.36 15.67 -8.37
CA GLN A 128 2.89 14.33 -8.56
C GLN A 128 3.25 13.72 -7.21
N ILE A 129 2.87 12.47 -7.03
CA ILE A 129 3.18 11.65 -5.86
C ILE A 129 3.99 10.45 -6.37
N GLY A 130 5.30 10.54 -6.19
CA GLY A 130 6.24 9.47 -6.52
C GLY A 130 6.38 8.48 -5.37
N ILE A 131 6.50 7.19 -5.71
CA ILE A 131 6.74 6.12 -4.76
C ILE A 131 8.05 5.42 -5.11
N ARG A 132 8.96 5.31 -4.15
CA ARG A 132 10.28 4.65 -4.30
C ARG A 132 10.58 3.71 -3.14
N GLY A 133 11.62 2.88 -3.31
CA GLY A 133 12.06 1.90 -2.30
C GLY A 133 11.60 0.47 -2.61
N SER A 134 11.56 -0.38 -1.59
CA SER A 134 11.13 -1.78 -1.70
C SER A 134 10.54 -2.30 -0.39
N GLY A 135 9.73 -3.37 -0.48
CA GLY A 135 9.14 -4.03 0.69
C GLY A 135 8.35 -3.07 1.59
N ILE A 136 8.61 -3.11 2.90
CA ILE A 136 8.01 -2.19 3.88
C ILE A 136 8.75 -0.84 3.96
N TYR A 137 9.89 -0.72 3.27
CA TYR A 137 10.76 0.47 3.29
C TYR A 137 10.44 1.45 2.16
N GLY A 138 9.22 1.42 1.64
CA GLY A 138 8.76 2.42 0.68
C GLY A 138 8.69 3.83 1.27
N GLU A 139 8.86 4.81 0.38
CA GLU A 139 8.80 6.24 0.66
C GLU A 139 7.92 6.96 -0.37
N VAL A 140 7.15 7.93 0.12
CA VAL A 140 6.46 8.92 -0.71
C VAL A 140 7.39 10.10 -0.94
N VAL A 141 7.51 10.53 -2.19
CA VAL A 141 8.27 11.72 -2.58
C VAL A 141 7.43 12.58 -3.52
N PHE A 142 7.71 13.88 -3.53
CA PHE A 142 6.96 14.84 -4.33
C PHE A 142 7.88 15.51 -5.37
N PRO A 143 7.89 15.05 -6.63
CA PRO A 143 8.69 15.63 -7.71
C PRO A 143 8.57 17.17 -7.82
N ASN A 144 7.36 17.71 -7.63
CA ASN A 144 7.10 19.15 -7.65
C ASN A 144 7.90 19.91 -6.58
N LYS A 145 8.17 19.30 -5.43
CA LYS A 145 8.93 19.88 -4.32
C LYS A 145 10.44 19.73 -4.51
N GLU A 146 10.86 18.60 -5.07
CA GLU A 146 12.27 18.26 -5.29
C GLU A 146 12.89 18.92 -6.52
N GLY A 147 12.06 19.48 -7.42
CA GLY A 147 12.52 20.11 -8.66
C GLY A 147 13.14 19.12 -9.66
N LYS A 148 12.81 17.84 -9.54
CA LYS A 148 13.31 16.73 -10.36
C LYS A 148 12.15 15.90 -10.88
N SER A 149 12.34 15.20 -11.99
CA SER A 149 11.35 14.22 -12.46
C SER A 149 11.29 12.99 -11.54
N TRP A 150 10.15 12.29 -11.55
CA TRP A 150 9.96 11.07 -10.74
C TRP A 150 10.98 9.98 -11.07
N SER A 151 11.40 9.87 -12.34
CA SER A 151 12.41 8.91 -12.78
C SER A 151 13.80 9.25 -12.22
N GLU A 152 14.19 10.52 -12.20
CA GLU A 152 15.44 10.98 -11.57
C GLU A 152 15.46 10.76 -10.06
N LEU A 153 14.29 10.74 -9.42
CA LEU A 153 14.14 10.43 -8.00
C LEU A 153 14.15 8.93 -7.69
N GLY A 154 14.28 8.08 -8.72
CA GLY A 154 14.28 6.62 -8.58
C GLY A 154 12.91 6.05 -8.20
N CYS A 155 11.82 6.75 -8.57
CA CYS A 155 10.48 6.27 -8.27
C CYS A 155 10.11 5.09 -9.17
N LEU A 156 9.46 4.09 -8.58
CA LEU A 156 8.92 2.92 -9.27
C LEU A 156 7.50 3.17 -9.80
N LYS A 157 6.80 4.13 -9.20
CA LYS A 157 5.45 4.54 -9.55
C LYS A 157 5.33 6.06 -9.38
N ASN A 158 4.55 6.68 -10.25
CA ASN A 158 4.20 8.08 -10.17
C ASN A 158 2.69 8.22 -10.34
N ASN A 159 2.03 8.85 -9.38
CA ASN A 159 0.62 9.19 -9.43
C ASN A 159 0.48 10.67 -9.69
N LEU A 160 -0.27 11.03 -10.73
CA LEU A 160 -0.57 12.41 -11.08
C LEU A 160 -1.98 12.73 -10.60
N LEU A 161 -2.10 13.70 -9.71
CA LEU A 161 -3.38 14.32 -9.36
C LEU A 161 -3.75 15.33 -10.43
N ILE A 162 -4.96 15.19 -10.96
CA ILE A 162 -5.58 16.12 -11.90
C ILE A 162 -6.94 16.46 -11.29
N GLU A 163 -7.25 17.75 -11.22
CA GLU A 163 -8.58 18.25 -10.84
C GLU A 163 -9.66 17.87 -11.87
#